data_AF-A0A7L3NSZ6-F1
#
_entry.id   AF-A0A7L3NSZ6-F1
#
_cell.length_a   1.000
_cell.length_b   1.000
_cell.length_c   1.000
_cell.angle_alpha   90.00
_cell.angle_beta   90.00
_cell.angle_gamma   90.00
#
_symmetry.space_group_name_H-M   'P 1'
#
loop_
_entity.id
_entity.type
_entity.pdbx_description
1 polymer ?
#
loop_
_entity_poly.entity_id
_entity_poly.type
_entity_poly.pdbx_seq_one_letter_code
_entity_poly.pdbx_strand_id
1 'polypeptide(L)'
;LAKVDSGTCGDFYARASRGNLELLPKGSSQRKELLRGALSCLGVRSRQLSPEQLRSLGALVCDMEPETIPASAPAVLENLKLCPVLTGAQEDALNAVLLGGDTAYGWVRRRPEGLGGRWNPPASHPSPPLAHRDPSSWDLWTLQSLGPLVLALNQTTLSLVAQEAREALGRSITATPSPQAPSKPLRLLGDFAAALAPSHPRLKRGTERCPSTPITANTISNTFIIVDYTTEEFNLCLSNEVLKANLRALLDQPFSSDYIRLIKSRMDQMYPSGMPEEQLQLLGPLSRLYSVEEISKWQVTSNDTLWILLNPSDGRWSFAQVQRLIRRYLELGGTLTVPLIQKMGVGTQLCRLEEKQLQQISPEAIRTLGKLDISSCSQAQKDQLYRAARKAFAGQTGPPRAYYCHIQPFLGGAPVQDLKELAEAEDAIDMDMATFLALNPKELQKLSIRDVKKLLGVNLPQLKKAEKSPVVMGWVKKQSQRELDCILGIGLQGGMAEPSPPGTSPPPEPPTLAGITPSSAVGLPDATPTPTKPSVPSLSSVP
;
A
#
# COMPACT_ATOMS: atom_id res chain seq x y z
N LEU A 1 18.20 -8.40 -14.24
CA LEU A 1 18.72 -7.25 -15.03
C LEU A 1 20.05 -7.58 -15.72
N ALA A 2 21.03 -8.24 -15.08
CA ALA A 2 22.38 -8.51 -15.60
C ALA A 2 22.53 -9.37 -16.91
N LYS A 3 21.47 -9.57 -17.70
CA LYS A 3 21.48 -10.17 -19.04
C LYS A 3 20.39 -9.54 -19.92
N VAL A 4 20.60 -8.28 -20.32
CA VAL A 4 19.89 -7.68 -21.46
C VAL A 4 20.83 -7.76 -22.65
N ASP A 5 20.35 -8.27 -23.78
CA ASP A 5 21.12 -8.39 -25.02
C ASP A 5 21.44 -7.00 -25.61
N SER A 6 22.64 -6.83 -26.15
CA SER A 6 23.13 -5.52 -26.62
C SER A 6 22.49 -5.05 -27.92
N GLY A 7 22.00 -5.96 -28.78
CA GLY A 7 21.26 -5.61 -29.99
C GLY A 7 19.84 -5.11 -29.70
N THR A 8 19.27 -5.48 -28.55
CA THR A 8 17.88 -5.18 -28.15
C THR A 8 17.75 -4.29 -26.91
N CYS A 9 18.86 -3.87 -26.30
CA CYS A 9 18.83 -3.16 -25.02
C CYS A 9 18.10 -1.81 -25.07
N GLY A 10 18.22 -1.06 -26.17
CA GLY A 10 17.56 0.25 -26.31
C GLY A 10 16.04 0.12 -26.23
N ASP A 11 15.52 -0.88 -26.94
CA ASP A 11 14.10 -1.25 -26.96
C ASP A 11 13.60 -1.76 -25.62
N PHE A 12 14.44 -2.47 -24.86
CA PHE A 12 14.13 -2.89 -23.49
C PHE A 12 14.04 -1.70 -22.54
N TYR A 13 15.07 -0.84 -22.50
CA TYR A 13 15.10 0.29 -21.57
C TYR A 13 14.09 1.39 -21.92
N ALA A 14 13.82 1.64 -23.21
CA ALA A 14 12.79 2.58 -23.66
C ALA A 14 11.35 2.11 -23.38
N ARG A 15 11.13 0.81 -23.10
CA ARG A 15 9.87 0.27 -22.56
C ARG A 15 9.86 0.35 -21.03
N ALA A 16 10.96 -0.06 -20.37
CA ALA A 16 11.08 -0.03 -18.92
C ALA A 16 10.96 1.39 -18.34
N SER A 17 11.48 2.41 -19.04
CA SER A 17 11.39 3.82 -18.67
C SER A 17 9.98 4.44 -18.78
N ARG A 18 9.02 3.71 -19.36
CA ARG A 18 7.59 4.05 -19.41
C ARG A 18 6.76 3.25 -18.40
N GLY A 19 7.37 2.31 -17.69
CA GLY A 19 6.71 1.55 -16.63
C GLY A 19 6.54 2.38 -15.35
N ASN A 20 5.56 2.02 -14.52
CA ASN A 20 5.40 2.66 -13.21
C ASN A 20 6.53 2.22 -12.27
N LEU A 21 7.51 3.10 -12.04
CA LEU A 21 8.67 2.84 -11.19
C LEU A 21 8.31 2.73 -9.70
N GLU A 22 7.14 3.21 -9.26
CA GLU A 22 6.68 3.11 -7.87
C GLU A 22 6.33 1.68 -7.43
N LEU A 23 6.36 0.71 -8.36
CA LEU A 23 6.39 -0.72 -8.04
C LEU A 23 7.73 -1.18 -7.43
N LEU A 24 8.77 -0.34 -7.49
CA LEU A 24 10.07 -0.52 -6.83
C LEU A 24 10.31 0.66 -5.86
N PRO A 25 10.90 0.46 -4.66
CA PRO A 25 11.22 1.57 -3.76
C PRO A 25 12.19 2.57 -4.42
N LYS A 26 11.96 3.89 -4.23
CA LYS A 26 12.87 4.95 -4.71
C LYS A 26 14.28 4.75 -4.13
N GLY A 27 15.31 4.94 -4.95
CA GLY A 27 16.70 4.74 -4.55
C GLY A 27 17.12 3.28 -4.27
N SER A 28 16.25 2.29 -4.49
CA SER A 28 16.58 0.86 -4.36
C SER A 28 17.69 0.41 -5.30
N SER A 29 18.32 -0.73 -4.98
CA SER A 29 19.32 -1.36 -5.86
C SER A 29 18.70 -1.72 -7.21
N GLN A 30 17.45 -2.20 -7.28
CA GLN A 30 16.79 -2.50 -8.54
C GLN A 30 16.62 -1.27 -9.44
N ARG A 31 16.18 -0.12 -8.90
CA ARG A 31 16.06 1.12 -9.70
C ARG A 31 17.43 1.61 -10.19
N LYS A 32 18.43 1.63 -9.30
CA LYS A 32 19.81 2.06 -9.62
C LYS A 32 20.48 1.17 -10.66
N GLU A 33 20.29 -0.15 -10.58
CA GLU A 33 20.76 -1.12 -11.58
C GLU A 33 20.10 -0.88 -12.95
N LEU A 34 18.80 -0.55 -12.96
CA LEU A 34 18.04 -0.33 -14.19
C LEU A 34 18.41 1.00 -14.88
N LEU A 35 18.63 2.07 -14.12
CA LEU A 35 19.21 3.32 -14.65
C LEU A 35 20.64 3.10 -15.16
N ARG A 36 21.52 2.46 -14.39
CA ARG A 36 22.91 2.14 -14.81
C ARG A 36 22.93 1.31 -16.09
N GLY A 37 22.05 0.31 -16.19
CA GLY A 37 21.89 -0.52 -17.39
C GLY A 37 21.44 0.28 -18.62
N ALA A 38 20.49 1.21 -18.44
CA ALA A 38 20.04 2.10 -19.50
C ALA A 38 21.14 3.06 -19.97
N LEU A 39 21.87 3.70 -19.04
CA LEU A 39 22.99 4.59 -19.37
C LEU A 39 24.12 3.85 -20.12
N SER A 40 24.45 2.64 -19.69
CA SER A 40 25.44 1.77 -20.36
C SER A 40 25.00 1.40 -21.78
N CYS A 41 23.74 0.97 -21.95
CA CYS A 41 23.14 0.67 -23.25
C CYS A 41 23.15 1.88 -24.21
N LEU A 42 22.82 3.07 -23.70
CA LEU A 42 22.77 4.33 -24.46
C LEU A 42 24.16 4.95 -24.70
N GLY A 43 25.25 4.24 -24.36
CA GLY A 43 26.62 4.69 -24.57
C GLY A 43 27.00 5.93 -23.77
N VAL A 44 26.30 6.22 -22.67
CA VAL A 44 26.53 7.44 -21.87
C VAL A 44 27.84 7.32 -21.10
N ARG A 45 28.88 8.03 -21.58
CA ARG A 45 30.24 8.05 -21.01
C ARG A 45 30.55 9.31 -20.19
N SER A 46 29.58 10.22 -20.03
CA SER A 46 29.75 11.48 -19.29
C SER A 46 28.46 11.86 -18.54
N ARG A 47 28.51 12.92 -17.72
CA ARG A 47 27.30 13.51 -17.09
C ARG A 47 26.46 14.37 -18.04
N GLN A 48 26.86 14.53 -19.29
CA GLN A 48 26.09 15.26 -20.31
C GLN A 48 25.24 14.26 -21.11
N LEU A 49 23.92 14.36 -21.01
CA LEU A 49 22.98 13.56 -21.82
C LEU A 49 22.36 14.39 -22.95
N SER A 50 22.35 13.81 -24.15
CA SER A 50 21.71 14.41 -25.32
C SER A 50 20.18 14.31 -25.25
N PRO A 51 19.43 15.15 -26.01
CA PRO A 51 17.97 15.05 -26.10
C PRO A 51 17.48 13.66 -26.55
N GLU A 52 18.29 12.90 -27.31
CA GLU A 52 17.94 11.56 -27.79
C GLU A 52 18.12 10.50 -26.70
N GLN A 53 19.17 10.61 -25.89
CA GLN A 53 19.37 9.75 -24.72
C GLN A 53 18.29 10.00 -23.66
N LEU A 54 17.92 11.26 -23.43
CA LEU A 54 16.85 11.67 -22.52
C LEU A 54 15.47 11.11 -22.93
N ARG A 55 15.11 11.17 -24.23
CA ARG A 55 13.88 10.55 -24.76
C ARG A 55 13.78 9.05 -24.45
N SER A 56 14.90 8.33 -24.45
CA SER A 56 14.95 6.89 -24.15
C SER A 56 14.87 6.60 -22.65
N LEU A 57 15.40 7.48 -21.80
CA LEU A 57 15.47 7.31 -20.35
C LEU A 57 14.15 7.54 -19.61
N GLY A 58 13.18 8.26 -20.19
CA GLY A 58 11.84 8.44 -19.60
C GLY A 58 11.86 8.80 -18.11
N ALA A 59 11.14 8.03 -17.29
CA ALA A 59 11.09 8.23 -15.83
C ALA A 59 12.35 7.74 -15.06
N LEU A 60 13.34 7.12 -15.72
CA LEU A 60 14.58 6.69 -15.04
C LEU A 60 15.44 7.87 -14.57
N VAL A 61 15.21 9.06 -15.13
CA VAL A 61 15.83 10.32 -14.71
C VAL A 61 15.49 10.66 -13.25
N CYS A 62 14.38 10.16 -12.70
CA CYS A 62 13.95 10.45 -11.33
C CYS A 62 14.87 9.87 -10.23
N ASP A 63 15.71 8.88 -10.57
CA ASP A 63 16.73 8.30 -9.69
C ASP A 63 18.17 8.71 -10.11
N MET A 64 18.32 9.77 -10.93
CA MET A 64 19.60 10.31 -11.41
C MET A 64 20.29 11.24 -10.40
N GLU A 65 21.63 11.27 -10.42
CA GLU A 65 22.48 12.18 -9.64
C GLU A 65 22.16 13.66 -9.97
N PRO A 66 21.91 14.54 -8.97
CA PRO A 66 21.54 15.94 -9.19
C PRO A 66 22.49 16.73 -10.11
N GLU A 67 23.79 16.47 -10.01
CA GLU A 67 24.85 17.14 -10.77
C GLU A 67 24.82 16.79 -12.27
N THR A 68 24.04 15.76 -12.64
CA THR A 68 23.83 15.33 -14.03
C THR A 68 22.70 16.12 -14.69
N ILE A 69 21.75 16.67 -13.93
CA ILE A 69 20.62 17.45 -14.44
C ILE A 69 21.08 18.75 -15.14
N PRO A 70 21.89 19.64 -14.53
CA PRO A 70 22.34 20.87 -15.17
C PRO A 70 23.49 20.65 -16.17
N ALA A 71 24.10 19.47 -16.17
CA ALA A 71 25.06 19.06 -17.19
C ALA A 71 24.38 18.47 -18.46
N SER A 72 23.09 18.12 -18.38
CA SER A 72 22.33 17.52 -19.48
C SER A 72 21.64 18.57 -20.35
N ALA A 73 21.21 18.17 -21.55
CA ALA A 73 20.44 19.05 -22.40
C ALA A 73 19.10 19.47 -21.73
N PRO A 74 18.62 20.72 -21.91
CA PRO A 74 17.40 21.25 -21.28
C PRO A 74 16.11 20.44 -21.50
N ALA A 75 16.11 19.51 -22.45
CA ALA A 75 15.06 18.50 -22.61
C ALA A 75 14.84 17.63 -21.36
N VAL A 76 15.80 17.57 -20.43
CA VAL A 76 15.69 16.85 -19.14
C VAL A 76 14.49 17.30 -18.32
N LEU A 77 14.03 18.55 -18.50
CA LEU A 77 12.82 19.09 -17.88
C LEU A 77 11.57 18.27 -18.24
N GLU A 78 11.45 17.77 -19.47
CA GLU A 78 10.32 16.92 -19.87
C GLU A 78 10.36 15.53 -19.22
N ASN A 79 11.55 15.02 -18.91
CA ASN A 79 11.71 13.79 -18.13
C ASN A 79 11.34 14.00 -16.65
N LEU A 80 11.73 15.14 -16.06
CA LEU A 80 11.47 15.44 -14.65
C LEU A 80 9.96 15.59 -14.35
N LYS A 81 9.13 15.99 -15.34
CA LYS A 81 7.66 15.96 -15.24
C LYS A 81 7.07 14.56 -14.98
N LEU A 82 7.83 13.50 -15.25
CA LEU A 82 7.41 12.11 -15.01
C LEU A 82 7.70 11.63 -13.59
N CYS A 83 8.33 12.44 -12.74
CA CYS A 83 8.78 12.06 -11.41
C CYS A 83 7.70 12.31 -10.34
N PRO A 84 7.21 11.27 -9.63
CA PRO A 84 6.18 11.43 -8.59
C PRO A 84 6.67 12.18 -7.33
N VAL A 85 7.99 12.21 -7.10
CA VAL A 85 8.66 12.99 -6.05
C VAL A 85 10.08 13.29 -6.55
N LEU A 86 10.55 14.53 -6.47
CA LEU A 86 11.97 14.88 -6.67
C LEU A 86 12.75 14.73 -5.35
N THR A 87 13.99 15.20 -5.27
CA THR A 87 14.70 15.42 -4.00
C THR A 87 15.13 16.89 -3.97
N GLY A 88 15.32 17.50 -2.79
CA GLY A 88 15.71 18.91 -2.71
C GLY A 88 16.92 19.26 -3.59
N ALA A 89 17.93 18.39 -3.68
CA ALA A 89 19.06 18.58 -4.59
C ALA A 89 18.69 18.46 -6.09
N GLN A 90 17.75 17.58 -6.47
CA GLN A 90 17.20 17.54 -7.83
C GLN A 90 16.33 18.79 -8.12
N GLU A 91 15.69 19.37 -7.11
CA GLU A 91 14.90 20.61 -7.20
C GLU A 91 15.82 21.84 -7.33
N ASP A 92 16.89 21.93 -6.55
CA ASP A 92 17.94 22.95 -6.72
C ASP A 92 18.56 22.88 -8.13
N ALA A 93 18.87 21.68 -8.61
CA ALA A 93 19.38 21.44 -9.95
C ALA A 93 18.38 21.82 -11.06
N LEU A 94 17.09 21.53 -10.86
CA LEU A 94 15.99 21.96 -11.74
C LEU A 94 15.89 23.49 -11.80
N ASN A 95 15.92 24.17 -10.65
CA ASN A 95 15.89 25.63 -10.60
C ASN A 95 17.13 26.26 -11.24
N ALA A 96 18.32 25.65 -11.08
CA ALA A 96 19.53 26.10 -11.77
C ALA A 96 19.41 26.02 -13.31
N VAL A 97 18.79 24.98 -13.86
CA VAL A 97 18.50 24.88 -15.31
C VAL A 97 17.51 25.96 -15.75
N LEU A 98 16.43 26.19 -14.98
CA LEU A 98 15.41 27.19 -15.31
C LEU A 98 15.93 28.63 -15.23
N LEU A 99 16.76 28.95 -14.23
CA LEU A 99 17.44 30.24 -14.07
C LEU A 99 18.54 30.46 -15.14
N GLY A 100 19.09 29.38 -15.71
CA GLY A 100 20.07 29.46 -16.81
C GLY A 100 19.51 30.03 -18.12
N GLY A 101 18.18 30.11 -18.29
CA GLY A 101 17.52 30.77 -19.41
C GLY A 101 17.59 30.05 -20.77
N ASP A 102 18.47 29.06 -20.95
CA ASP A 102 18.50 28.16 -22.10
C ASP A 102 17.44 27.04 -21.96
N THR A 103 16.17 27.41 -21.88
CA THR A 103 15.06 26.44 -21.74
C THR A 103 13.93 26.72 -22.72
N ALA A 104 12.94 25.83 -22.78
CA ALA A 104 11.71 26.03 -23.57
C ALA A 104 10.71 27.02 -22.92
N TYR A 105 10.97 27.50 -21.70
CA TYR A 105 10.00 28.20 -20.86
C TYR A 105 10.26 29.70 -20.79
N GLY A 106 9.34 30.51 -21.31
CA GLY A 106 9.41 31.98 -21.30
C GLY A 106 9.27 32.62 -22.68
N TRP A 107 8.74 33.84 -22.71
CA TRP A 107 8.39 34.53 -23.96
C TRP A 107 9.53 35.36 -24.56
N VAL A 108 9.76 35.20 -25.86
CA VAL A 108 10.63 36.11 -26.63
C VAL A 108 9.87 37.39 -26.96
N ARG A 109 10.15 38.48 -26.24
CA ARG A 109 9.63 39.83 -26.59
C ARG A 109 10.02 40.20 -28.03
N ARG A 110 9.02 40.33 -28.93
CA ARG A 110 9.20 40.91 -30.27
C ARG A 110 8.12 41.92 -30.64
N ARG A 111 8.29 43.14 -30.13
CA ARG A 111 8.09 44.42 -30.85
C ARG A 111 8.58 45.58 -29.95
N PRO A 112 9.38 46.53 -30.47
CA PRO A 112 9.27 47.91 -30.05
C PRO A 112 7.91 48.45 -30.54
N GLU A 113 7.23 49.24 -29.72
CA GLU A 113 6.09 50.04 -30.18
C GLU A 113 6.62 51.36 -30.75
N GLY A 114 6.39 51.58 -32.05
CA GLY A 114 6.88 52.76 -32.76
C GLY A 114 7.31 52.41 -34.19
N LEU A 115 6.84 53.21 -35.16
CA LEU A 115 7.01 53.07 -36.62
C LEU A 115 6.22 51.92 -37.27
N GLY A 116 5.09 52.28 -37.90
CA GLY A 116 4.30 51.37 -38.73
C GLY A 116 4.92 51.20 -40.13
N GLY A 117 5.35 49.99 -40.46
CA GLY A 117 5.85 49.63 -41.79
C GLY A 117 5.74 48.13 -42.05
N ARG A 118 5.41 47.73 -43.28
CA ARG A 118 5.37 46.32 -43.69
C ARG A 118 6.80 45.80 -43.90
N TRP A 119 7.26 44.94 -43.00
CA TRP A 119 8.61 44.36 -43.07
C TRP A 119 8.61 43.03 -43.83
N ASN A 120 9.42 42.92 -44.89
CA ASN A 120 9.72 41.66 -45.58
C ASN A 120 11.16 41.23 -45.23
N PRO A 121 11.41 39.98 -44.77
CA PRO A 121 12.74 39.55 -44.38
C PRO A 121 13.63 39.15 -45.58
N PRO A 122 14.91 39.56 -45.62
CA PRO A 122 15.89 39.01 -46.56
C PRO A 122 16.36 37.62 -46.10
N ALA A 123 16.48 36.68 -47.05
CA ALA A 123 16.68 35.26 -46.76
C ALA A 123 18.16 34.82 -46.66
N SER A 124 18.98 35.51 -45.85
CA SER A 124 20.36 35.06 -45.57
C SER A 124 21.01 35.78 -44.36
N HIS A 125 20.98 35.16 -43.17
CA HIS A 125 22.03 35.18 -42.12
C HIS A 125 21.57 34.36 -40.89
N PRO A 126 22.46 33.99 -39.93
CA PRO A 126 22.16 32.93 -38.95
C PRO A 126 21.16 33.34 -37.85
N SER A 127 20.78 32.35 -37.04
CA SER A 127 19.82 32.43 -35.94
C SER A 127 19.94 33.69 -35.09
N PRO A 128 18.82 34.34 -34.71
CA PRO A 128 18.86 35.50 -33.82
C PRO A 128 19.43 35.12 -32.44
N PRO A 129 20.08 36.06 -31.73
CA PRO A 129 20.70 35.79 -30.44
C PRO A 129 19.68 35.33 -29.39
N LEU A 130 20.17 34.55 -28.42
CA LEU A 130 19.41 34.02 -27.30
C LEU A 130 18.95 35.16 -26.37
N ALA A 131 17.78 35.73 -26.64
CA ALA A 131 17.09 36.60 -25.70
C ALA A 131 16.67 35.75 -24.48
N HIS A 132 17.03 36.21 -23.27
CA HIS A 132 16.81 35.47 -22.03
C HIS A 132 15.35 35.02 -21.86
N ARG A 133 15.18 33.75 -21.54
CA ARG A 133 13.92 33.13 -21.12
C ARG A 133 13.96 32.82 -19.62
N ASP A 134 14.38 33.81 -18.84
CA ASP A 134 14.40 33.72 -17.39
C ASP A 134 12.98 33.84 -16.80
N PRO A 135 12.76 33.53 -15.52
CA PRO A 135 11.42 33.49 -14.93
C PRO A 135 10.64 34.81 -14.96
N SER A 136 11.29 35.97 -15.14
CA SER A 136 10.57 37.25 -15.31
C SER A 136 9.81 37.36 -16.64
N SER A 137 10.11 36.46 -17.60
CA SER A 137 9.41 36.34 -18.89
C SER A 137 8.23 35.36 -18.87
N TRP A 138 7.91 34.75 -17.72
CA TRP A 138 6.92 33.68 -17.61
C TRP A 138 5.49 34.20 -17.39
N ASP A 139 4.55 33.60 -18.10
CA ASP A 139 3.12 33.86 -18.02
C ASP A 139 2.34 32.63 -17.52
N LEU A 140 1.00 32.73 -17.47
CA LEU A 140 0.12 31.61 -17.13
C LEU A 140 0.37 30.38 -18.03
N TRP A 141 0.56 30.56 -19.34
CA TRP A 141 0.81 29.43 -20.24
C TRP A 141 2.14 28.74 -19.94
N THR A 142 3.18 29.51 -19.65
CA THR A 142 4.51 28.98 -19.29
C THR A 142 4.43 28.17 -17.99
N LEU A 143 3.74 28.69 -16.97
CA LEU A 143 3.49 27.98 -15.71
C LEU A 143 2.67 26.70 -15.91
N GLN A 144 1.54 26.77 -16.64
CA GLN A 144 0.74 25.58 -16.96
C GLN A 144 1.54 24.52 -17.76
N SER A 145 2.50 24.95 -18.59
CA SER A 145 3.34 24.07 -19.40
C SER A 145 4.46 23.38 -18.63
N LEU A 146 4.96 23.99 -17.54
CA LEU A 146 5.85 23.32 -16.57
C LEU A 146 5.15 22.15 -15.87
N GLY A 147 3.81 22.24 -15.70
CA GLY A 147 3.00 21.16 -15.16
C GLY A 147 3.37 20.83 -13.70
N PRO A 148 3.67 19.56 -13.35
CA PRO A 148 4.07 19.20 -11.98
C PRO A 148 5.29 19.99 -11.47
N LEU A 149 6.20 20.41 -12.37
CA LEU A 149 7.44 21.11 -11.99
C LEU A 149 7.21 22.49 -11.37
N VAL A 150 6.01 23.08 -11.49
CA VAL A 150 5.67 24.34 -10.81
C VAL A 150 5.82 24.20 -9.29
N LEU A 151 5.50 23.04 -8.72
CA LEU A 151 5.63 22.80 -7.27
C LEU A 151 7.09 22.68 -6.80
N ALA A 152 8.01 22.43 -7.73
CA ALA A 152 9.44 22.31 -7.48
C ALA A 152 10.21 23.61 -7.76
N LEU A 153 9.51 24.72 -8.05
CA LEU A 153 10.11 26.04 -8.20
C LEU A 153 10.44 26.61 -6.82
N ASN A 154 11.69 27.02 -6.61
CA ASN A 154 12.12 27.65 -5.37
C ASN A 154 11.73 29.13 -5.30
N GLN A 155 11.80 29.74 -4.11
CA GLN A 155 11.40 31.13 -3.88
C GLN A 155 12.18 32.13 -4.74
N THR A 156 13.46 31.88 -5.04
CA THR A 156 14.26 32.71 -5.97
C THR A 156 13.66 32.71 -7.37
N THR A 157 13.26 31.54 -7.87
CA THR A 157 12.68 31.38 -9.22
C THR A 157 11.24 31.90 -9.27
N LEU A 158 10.43 31.67 -8.22
CA LEU A 158 9.05 32.15 -8.12
C LEU A 158 8.92 33.67 -7.93
N SER A 159 9.79 34.29 -7.13
CA SER A 159 9.74 35.74 -6.87
C SER A 159 10.10 36.57 -8.10
N LEU A 160 10.87 36.02 -9.04
CA LEU A 160 11.12 36.60 -10.36
C LEU A 160 9.88 36.55 -11.28
N VAL A 161 8.97 35.59 -11.09
CA VAL A 161 7.74 35.49 -11.89
C VAL A 161 6.77 36.62 -11.55
N ALA A 162 6.21 37.24 -12.58
CA ALA A 162 5.21 38.31 -12.48
C ALA A 162 4.04 37.91 -11.56
N GLN A 163 3.60 38.83 -10.69
CA GLN A 163 2.56 38.56 -9.70
C GLN A 163 1.25 38.16 -10.38
N GLU A 164 0.91 38.81 -11.48
CA GLU A 164 -0.30 38.58 -12.27
C GLU A 164 -0.34 37.14 -12.81
N ALA A 165 0.82 36.59 -13.19
CA ALA A 165 0.95 35.21 -13.66
C ALA A 165 0.82 34.20 -12.51
N ARG A 166 1.43 34.48 -11.34
CA ARG A 166 1.28 33.67 -10.12
C ARG A 166 -0.18 33.62 -9.64
N GLU A 167 -0.84 34.76 -9.57
CA GLU A 167 -2.26 34.83 -9.22
C GLU A 167 -3.18 34.16 -10.25
N ALA A 168 -2.91 34.36 -11.56
CA ALA A 168 -3.68 33.73 -12.62
C ALA A 168 -3.55 32.20 -12.60
N LEU A 169 -2.37 31.67 -12.25
CA LEU A 169 -2.17 30.24 -12.02
C LEU A 169 -3.01 29.77 -10.83
N GLY A 170 -3.01 30.51 -9.71
CA GLY A 170 -3.84 30.19 -8.55
C GLY A 170 -5.33 30.11 -8.91
N ARG A 171 -5.86 31.15 -9.58
CA ARG A 171 -7.23 31.18 -10.11
C ARG A 171 -7.53 30.03 -11.08
N SER A 172 -6.54 29.58 -11.86
CA SER A 172 -6.65 28.43 -12.76
C SER A 172 -6.68 27.07 -12.06
N ILE A 173 -6.28 26.98 -10.78
CA ILE A 173 -6.27 25.75 -9.98
C ILE A 173 -7.52 25.65 -9.10
N THR A 174 -8.03 26.77 -8.57
CA THR A 174 -9.26 26.80 -7.75
C THR A 174 -10.57 26.80 -8.56
N ALA A 175 -10.51 27.06 -9.86
CA ALA A 175 -11.69 27.04 -10.73
C ALA A 175 -12.35 25.64 -10.77
N THR A 176 -13.64 25.57 -10.42
CA THR A 176 -14.40 24.32 -10.49
C THR A 176 -14.53 23.81 -11.93
N PRO A 177 -14.43 22.49 -12.18
CA PRO A 177 -14.40 21.96 -13.53
C PRO A 177 -15.78 22.07 -14.20
N SER A 178 -15.87 22.94 -15.22
CA SER A 178 -17.06 23.05 -16.08
C SER A 178 -17.30 21.73 -16.85
N PRO A 179 -18.54 21.21 -16.92
CA PRO A 179 -18.85 19.86 -17.39
C PRO A 179 -18.71 19.63 -18.91
N GLN A 180 -18.09 20.54 -19.66
CA GLN A 180 -17.95 20.46 -21.13
C GLN A 180 -16.52 20.62 -21.66
N ALA A 181 -15.49 20.66 -20.79
CA ALA A 181 -14.08 20.77 -21.21
C ALA A 181 -13.36 19.40 -21.26
N PRO A 182 -12.65 19.05 -22.36
CA PRO A 182 -11.84 17.84 -22.41
C PRO A 182 -10.58 17.95 -21.52
N SER A 183 -10.29 16.89 -20.77
CA SER A 183 -9.37 16.94 -19.61
C SER A 183 -7.87 16.89 -19.95
N LYS A 184 -7.10 17.83 -19.38
CA LYS A 184 -5.64 17.81 -19.11
C LYS A 184 -5.24 19.10 -18.34
N PRO A 185 -4.11 19.17 -17.60
CA PRO A 185 -3.35 18.10 -16.94
C PRO A 185 -3.31 18.24 -15.39
N LEU A 186 -3.97 19.25 -14.80
CA LEU A 186 -3.79 19.73 -13.41
C LEU A 186 -4.20 18.78 -12.25
N ARG A 187 -4.47 17.50 -12.50
CA ARG A 187 -5.01 16.56 -11.50
C ARG A 187 -3.98 15.83 -10.62
N LEU A 188 -2.75 16.34 -10.52
CA LEU A 188 -1.63 15.67 -9.82
C LEU A 188 -0.81 16.61 -8.90
N LEU A 189 -1.46 17.63 -8.31
CA LEU A 189 -0.81 18.59 -7.40
C LEU A 189 -1.13 18.35 -5.90
N GLY A 190 -1.87 17.29 -5.56
CA GLY A 190 -2.33 17.01 -4.19
C GLY A 190 -1.30 16.31 -3.28
N ASP A 191 -0.41 15.50 -3.84
CA ASP A 191 0.46 14.60 -3.05
C ASP A 191 1.86 15.19 -2.76
N PHE A 192 2.24 16.30 -3.40
CA PHE A 192 3.65 16.65 -3.62
C PHE A 192 4.28 17.56 -2.56
N ALA A 193 3.48 18.37 -1.86
CA ALA A 193 4.01 19.48 -1.07
C ALA A 193 4.84 19.05 0.17
N ALA A 194 5.00 17.74 0.40
CA ALA A 194 5.67 17.17 1.56
C ALA A 194 7.14 17.62 1.82
N ALA A 195 7.81 18.24 0.86
CA ALA A 195 9.22 18.61 0.91
C ALA A 195 9.54 20.05 1.37
N LEU A 196 8.54 20.95 1.51
CA LEU A 196 8.78 22.39 1.69
C LEU A 196 9.10 22.79 3.14
N ALA A 197 10.34 22.52 3.58
CA ALA A 197 10.95 23.06 4.80
C ALA A 197 11.97 24.17 4.44
N PRO A 198 11.68 25.46 4.67
CA PRO A 198 12.54 26.57 4.24
C PRO A 198 13.76 26.79 5.14
N SER A 199 14.83 27.39 4.59
CA SER A 199 15.99 27.86 5.38
C SER A 199 16.44 29.26 4.94
N HIS A 200 15.86 30.28 5.59
CA HIS A 200 16.06 31.71 5.29
C HIS A 200 16.34 32.52 6.58
N PRO A 201 16.85 33.77 6.48
CA PRO A 201 17.73 34.33 7.51
C PRO A 201 17.03 34.81 8.79
N ARG A 202 17.79 34.81 9.89
CA ARG A 202 17.35 35.26 11.23
C ARG A 202 16.92 36.73 11.23
N LEU A 203 15.62 37.00 11.17
CA LEU A 203 15.06 38.28 11.64
C LEU A 203 15.16 38.40 13.17
N LYS A 204 15.12 39.63 13.67
CA LYS A 204 15.29 39.95 15.10
C LYS A 204 14.04 39.54 15.91
N ARG A 205 14.25 39.02 17.11
CA ARG A 205 13.18 38.70 18.07
C ARG A 205 12.45 39.97 18.50
N GLY A 206 11.11 40.00 18.38
CA GLY A 206 10.31 41.17 18.77
C GLY A 206 8.81 40.88 18.87
N THR A 207 8.36 40.37 20.03
CA THR A 207 6.95 40.06 20.40
C THR A 207 6.19 39.02 19.57
N GLU A 208 5.21 38.39 20.22
CA GLU A 208 4.40 37.26 19.73
C GLU A 208 3.24 37.72 18.83
N ARG A 209 3.54 38.53 17.81
CA ARG A 209 2.52 39.07 16.88
C ARG A 209 2.73 38.51 15.48
N CYS A 210 1.63 38.20 14.80
CA CYS A 210 1.61 37.95 13.36
C CYS A 210 2.38 39.08 12.63
N PRO A 211 3.44 38.78 11.85
CA PRO A 211 4.21 39.80 11.14
C PRO A 211 3.51 40.30 9.87
N SER A 212 2.59 39.48 9.33
CA SER A 212 1.88 39.70 8.06
C SER A 212 0.41 40.11 8.33
N THR A 213 -0.48 39.97 7.35
CA THR A 213 -1.93 40.11 7.64
C THR A 213 -2.46 38.86 8.35
N PRO A 214 -3.44 38.97 9.28
CA PRO A 214 -4.03 37.79 9.91
C PRO A 214 -4.79 36.92 8.90
N ILE A 215 -4.64 35.59 9.01
CA ILE A 215 -5.33 34.65 8.11
C ILE A 215 -6.80 34.57 8.52
N THR A 216 -7.69 34.79 7.56
CA THR A 216 -9.15 34.77 7.73
C THR A 216 -9.80 33.71 6.84
N ALA A 217 -11.09 33.42 7.05
CA ALA A 217 -11.88 32.59 6.15
C ALA A 217 -11.79 33.08 4.68
N ASN A 218 -11.83 34.40 4.46
CA ASN A 218 -11.69 34.98 3.11
C ASN A 218 -10.28 34.77 2.52
N THR A 219 -9.24 34.78 3.34
CA THR A 219 -7.87 34.41 2.91
C THR A 219 -7.83 32.94 2.47
N ILE A 220 -8.41 32.04 3.28
CA ILE A 220 -8.44 30.59 3.04
C ILE A 220 -9.21 30.23 1.76
N SER A 221 -10.27 30.97 1.42
CA SER A 221 -11.08 30.70 0.22
C SER A 221 -10.49 31.23 -1.09
N ASN A 222 -9.64 32.27 -1.06
CA ASN A 222 -9.24 33.01 -2.27
C ASN A 222 -7.74 32.98 -2.58
N THR A 223 -6.88 32.56 -1.63
CA THR A 223 -5.43 32.71 -1.70
C THR A 223 -4.72 31.38 -1.45
N PHE A 224 -3.65 31.10 -2.21
CA PHE A 224 -2.74 29.99 -1.92
C PHE A 224 -1.84 30.39 -0.75
N ILE A 225 -2.21 29.97 0.46
CA ILE A 225 -1.54 30.38 1.71
C ILE A 225 -0.02 30.14 1.69
N ILE A 226 0.43 29.11 0.97
CA ILE A 226 1.85 28.71 0.82
C ILE A 226 2.68 29.74 0.00
N VAL A 227 2.02 30.62 -0.76
CA VAL A 227 2.66 31.70 -1.54
C VAL A 227 2.87 32.95 -0.68
N ASP A 228 1.93 33.25 0.23
CA ASP A 228 1.83 34.52 0.94
C ASP A 228 2.31 34.44 2.41
N TYR A 229 2.56 33.23 2.95
CA TYR A 229 2.98 32.99 4.32
C TYR A 229 4.02 31.85 4.37
N THR A 230 5.08 31.99 5.18
CA THR A 230 5.92 30.83 5.55
C THR A 230 5.22 29.92 6.57
N THR A 231 5.80 28.75 6.88
CA THR A 231 5.29 27.85 7.92
C THR A 231 5.24 28.53 9.30
N GLU A 232 6.22 29.39 9.61
CA GLU A 232 6.32 30.18 10.83
C GLU A 232 5.29 31.33 10.86
N GLU A 233 5.09 32.00 9.72
CA GLU A 233 4.09 33.08 9.61
C GLU A 233 2.67 32.52 9.64
N PHE A 234 2.42 31.40 8.97
CA PHE A 234 1.17 30.64 9.04
C PHE A 234 0.85 30.24 10.49
N ASN A 235 1.84 29.79 11.25
CA ASN A 235 1.71 29.56 12.69
C ASN A 235 1.30 30.87 13.42
N LEU A 236 2.03 31.97 13.23
CA LEU A 236 1.77 33.22 13.97
C LEU A 236 0.49 33.97 13.52
N CYS A 237 0.01 33.76 12.30
CA CYS A 237 -1.07 34.52 11.67
C CYS A 237 -2.40 33.78 11.55
N LEU A 238 -2.42 32.45 11.64
CA LEU A 238 -3.67 31.68 11.80
C LEU A 238 -4.07 31.64 13.27
N SER A 239 -5.29 32.08 13.60
CA SER A 239 -5.83 31.93 14.95
C SER A 239 -6.49 30.57 15.16
N ASN A 240 -6.53 30.10 16.41
CA ASN A 240 -7.16 28.83 16.78
C ASN A 240 -8.64 28.77 16.40
N GLU A 241 -9.38 29.88 16.52
CA GLU A 241 -10.80 29.91 16.17
C GLU A 241 -11.03 29.91 14.65
N VAL A 242 -10.17 30.58 13.87
CA VAL A 242 -10.22 30.48 12.40
C VAL A 242 -9.86 29.07 11.94
N LEU A 243 -8.87 28.41 12.56
CA LEU A 243 -8.51 27.02 12.29
C LEU A 243 -9.69 26.06 12.55
N LYS A 244 -10.31 26.09 13.75
CA LYS A 244 -11.47 25.24 14.09
C LYS A 244 -12.65 25.43 13.15
N ALA A 245 -12.94 26.68 12.77
CA ALA A 245 -14.10 27.02 11.96
C ALA A 245 -13.91 26.72 10.46
N ASN A 246 -12.67 26.65 9.97
CA ASN A 246 -12.34 26.50 8.56
C ASN A 246 -11.49 25.25 8.25
N LEU A 247 -11.38 24.30 9.20
CA LEU A 247 -10.46 23.16 9.14
C LEU A 247 -10.54 22.40 7.80
N ARG A 248 -11.75 22.13 7.30
CA ARG A 248 -11.95 21.45 6.02
C ARG A 248 -11.40 22.25 4.84
N ALA A 249 -11.78 23.52 4.72
CA ALA A 249 -11.31 24.41 3.65
C ALA A 249 -9.80 24.71 3.72
N LEU A 250 -9.19 24.59 4.91
CA LEU A 250 -7.73 24.56 5.08
C LEU A 250 -7.13 23.25 4.57
N LEU A 251 -7.72 22.09 4.87
CA LEU A 251 -7.21 20.78 4.43
C LEU A 251 -7.47 20.48 2.95
N ASP A 252 -8.39 21.21 2.31
CA ASP A 252 -8.59 21.20 0.85
C ASP A 252 -7.51 22.01 0.09
N GLN A 253 -6.63 22.77 0.78
CA GLN A 253 -5.46 23.43 0.18
C GLN A 253 -4.32 22.42 -0.07
N PRO A 254 -3.43 22.64 -1.06
CA PRO A 254 -2.31 21.75 -1.39
C PRO A 254 -1.14 21.87 -0.39
N PHE A 255 -1.42 21.76 0.92
CA PHE A 255 -0.49 22.07 2.00
C PHE A 255 0.70 21.10 2.12
N SER A 256 1.86 21.69 2.45
CA SER A 256 3.09 20.95 2.72
C SER A 256 2.97 20.02 3.94
N SER A 257 3.78 18.96 3.99
CA SER A 257 3.77 18.05 5.15
C SER A 257 4.12 18.77 6.45
N ASP A 258 4.87 19.87 6.40
CA ASP A 258 5.14 20.74 7.55
C ASP A 258 3.92 21.55 7.97
N TYR A 259 3.13 22.06 7.02
CA TYR A 259 1.87 22.76 7.31
C TYR A 259 0.81 21.78 7.84
N ILE A 260 0.70 20.60 7.24
CA ILE A 260 -0.19 19.53 7.70
C ILE A 260 0.23 19.02 9.09
N ARG A 261 1.53 18.83 9.37
CA ARG A 261 2.06 18.50 10.72
C ARG A 261 1.77 19.62 11.72
N LEU A 262 1.90 20.88 11.32
CA LEU A 262 1.61 22.05 12.17
C LEU A 262 0.12 22.17 12.47
N ILE A 263 -0.75 21.96 11.47
CA ILE A 263 -2.21 21.87 11.65
C ILE A 263 -2.55 20.75 12.64
N LYS A 264 -1.99 19.53 12.47
CA LYS A 264 -2.15 18.43 13.43
C LYS A 264 -1.75 18.86 14.84
N SER A 265 -0.52 19.36 15.01
CA SER A 265 0.01 19.76 16.31
C SER A 265 -0.86 20.84 16.99
N ARG A 266 -1.44 21.76 16.22
CA ARG A 266 -2.38 22.76 16.74
C ARG A 266 -3.72 22.16 17.14
N MET A 267 -4.28 21.25 16.34
CA MET A 267 -5.46 20.47 16.74
C MET A 267 -5.21 19.72 18.05
N ASP A 268 -4.03 19.12 18.22
CA ASP A 268 -3.64 18.39 19.43
C ASP A 268 -3.50 19.31 20.66
N GLN A 269 -2.95 20.52 20.48
CA GLN A 269 -2.86 21.55 21.51
C GLN A 269 -4.23 22.12 21.90
N MET A 270 -5.17 22.23 20.95
CA MET A 270 -6.54 22.68 21.22
C MET A 270 -7.41 21.60 21.88
N TYR A 271 -7.09 20.32 21.67
CA TYR A 271 -7.89 19.17 22.12
C TYR A 271 -7.06 18.12 22.91
N PRO A 272 -6.32 18.52 23.99
CA PRO A 272 -5.37 17.64 24.68
C PRO A 272 -6.03 16.41 25.33
N SER A 273 -7.28 16.57 25.76
CA SER A 273 -8.13 15.53 26.37
C SER A 273 -8.85 14.64 25.35
N GLY A 274 -8.75 14.93 24.05
CA GLY A 274 -9.48 14.27 22.97
C GLY A 274 -10.29 15.22 22.11
N MET A 275 -10.36 14.94 20.81
CA MET A 275 -11.08 15.75 19.83
C MET A 275 -12.59 15.44 19.85
N PRO A 276 -13.48 16.44 19.80
CA PRO A 276 -14.93 16.25 19.79
C PRO A 276 -15.44 15.80 18.41
N GLU A 277 -16.65 15.25 18.39
CA GLU A 277 -17.26 14.58 17.23
C GLU A 277 -17.34 15.50 15.98
N GLU A 278 -17.72 16.76 16.17
CA GLU A 278 -17.91 17.74 15.09
C GLU A 278 -16.61 18.08 14.37
N GLN A 279 -15.47 18.02 15.07
CA GLN A 279 -14.14 18.27 14.50
C GLN A 279 -13.58 17.02 13.83
N LEU A 280 -13.88 15.82 14.36
CA LEU A 280 -13.48 14.54 13.77
C LEU A 280 -14.08 14.35 12.36
N GLN A 281 -15.30 14.82 12.12
CA GLN A 281 -15.96 14.80 10.81
C GLN A 281 -15.27 15.71 9.76
N LEU A 282 -14.41 16.64 10.18
CA LEU A 282 -13.71 17.59 9.32
C LEU A 282 -12.25 17.21 9.03
N LEU A 283 -11.73 16.14 9.65
CA LEU A 283 -10.32 15.75 9.53
C LEU A 283 -9.90 15.27 8.14
N GLY A 284 -10.77 14.57 7.40
CA GLY A 284 -10.42 13.99 6.09
C GLY A 284 -9.06 13.26 6.12
N PRO A 285 -8.13 13.55 5.18
CA PRO A 285 -6.78 12.96 5.16
C PRO A 285 -5.93 13.19 6.43
N LEU A 286 -6.14 14.29 7.17
CA LEU A 286 -5.38 14.61 8.39
C LEU A 286 -5.52 13.50 9.44
N SER A 287 -6.67 12.81 9.47
CA SER A 287 -6.95 11.70 10.37
C SER A 287 -5.90 10.58 10.32
N ARG A 288 -5.25 10.36 9.17
CA ARG A 288 -4.28 9.26 8.98
C ARG A 288 -2.96 9.46 9.72
N LEU A 289 -2.62 10.69 10.06
CA LEU A 289 -1.38 11.04 10.75
C LEU A 289 -1.45 10.85 12.27
N TYR A 290 -2.61 10.46 12.80
CA TYR A 290 -2.84 10.28 14.23
C TYR A 290 -2.39 8.90 14.73
N SER A 291 -1.72 8.89 15.89
CA SER A 291 -1.26 7.64 16.53
C SER A 291 -2.40 6.88 17.20
N VAL A 292 -2.15 5.62 17.56
CA VAL A 292 -3.08 4.77 18.30
C VAL A 292 -3.45 5.41 19.65
N GLU A 293 -2.48 6.05 20.31
CA GLU A 293 -2.58 6.70 21.62
C GLU A 293 -3.36 8.03 21.55
N GLU A 294 -3.45 8.64 20.37
CA GLU A 294 -4.21 9.86 20.13
C GLU A 294 -5.65 9.55 19.70
N ILE A 295 -5.84 8.61 18.76
CA ILE A 295 -7.15 8.04 18.39
C ILE A 295 -7.87 7.48 19.64
N SER A 296 -7.09 6.96 20.60
CA SER A 296 -7.56 6.51 21.92
C SER A 296 -8.40 7.54 22.69
N LYS A 297 -8.22 8.83 22.42
CA LYS A 297 -8.89 9.93 23.15
C LYS A 297 -10.14 10.46 22.43
N TRP A 298 -10.28 10.19 21.12
CA TRP A 298 -11.30 10.78 20.25
C TRP A 298 -12.74 10.48 20.71
N GLN A 299 -13.66 11.43 20.55
CA GLN A 299 -15.09 11.22 20.81
C GLN A 299 -15.80 10.76 19.53
N VAL A 300 -15.61 9.48 19.20
CA VAL A 300 -16.29 8.82 18.06
C VAL A 300 -17.54 8.14 18.60
N THR A 301 -18.67 8.87 18.61
CA THR A 301 -19.92 8.40 19.24
C THR A 301 -21.00 8.00 18.22
N SER A 302 -21.01 8.59 17.02
CA SER A 302 -21.98 8.25 15.95
C SER A 302 -21.45 7.25 14.92
N ASN A 303 -22.40 6.56 14.24
CA ASN A 303 -22.08 5.74 13.07
C ASN A 303 -21.49 6.59 11.92
N ASP A 304 -21.95 7.84 11.77
CA ASP A 304 -21.60 8.69 10.63
C ASP A 304 -20.18 9.26 10.73
N THR A 305 -19.72 9.66 11.93
CA THR A 305 -18.31 10.05 12.14
C THR A 305 -17.36 8.88 11.91
N LEU A 306 -17.71 7.68 12.40
CA LEU A 306 -16.92 6.48 12.12
C LEU A 306 -16.89 6.16 10.62
N TRP A 307 -18.01 6.34 9.91
CA TRP A 307 -18.05 6.17 8.46
C TRP A 307 -17.20 7.21 7.71
N ILE A 308 -17.28 8.50 8.09
CA ILE A 308 -16.46 9.57 7.51
C ILE A 308 -14.97 9.28 7.71
N LEU A 309 -14.56 8.96 8.94
CA LEU A 309 -13.15 8.62 9.23
C LEU A 309 -12.67 7.39 8.46
N LEU A 310 -13.54 6.41 8.16
CA LEU A 310 -13.20 5.21 7.39
C LEU A 310 -13.33 5.36 5.86
N ASN A 311 -13.64 6.56 5.34
CA ASN A 311 -13.65 6.86 3.90
C ASN A 311 -12.31 6.47 3.23
N PRO A 312 -12.28 5.54 2.27
CA PRO A 312 -11.04 5.06 1.65
C PRO A 312 -10.33 6.12 0.80
N SER A 313 -11.02 7.20 0.43
CA SER A 313 -10.46 8.32 -0.35
C SER A 313 -9.43 9.10 0.45
N ASP A 314 -9.60 9.19 1.78
CA ASP A 314 -8.77 9.99 2.69
C ASP A 314 -7.43 9.29 3.05
N GLY A 315 -6.90 8.46 2.15
CA GLY A 315 -5.68 7.69 2.35
C GLY A 315 -5.85 6.42 3.20
N ARG A 316 -4.74 5.69 3.42
CA ARG A 316 -4.75 4.35 4.02
C ARG A 316 -4.51 4.38 5.53
N TRP A 317 -5.46 3.85 6.31
CA TRP A 317 -5.24 3.48 7.70
C TRP A 317 -4.34 2.24 7.85
N SER A 318 -3.48 2.22 8.87
CA SER A 318 -2.84 0.99 9.34
C SER A 318 -3.81 0.06 10.09
N PHE A 319 -3.45 -1.20 10.26
CA PHE A 319 -4.26 -2.19 10.99
C PHE A 319 -4.57 -1.74 12.43
N ALA A 320 -3.55 -1.30 13.17
CA ALA A 320 -3.68 -0.89 14.57
C ALA A 320 -4.54 0.36 14.74
N GLN A 321 -4.45 1.34 13.83
CA GLN A 321 -5.31 2.52 13.85
C GLN A 321 -6.80 2.15 13.65
N VAL A 322 -7.14 1.29 12.67
CA VAL A 322 -8.54 0.85 12.46
C VAL A 322 -9.06 0.09 13.68
N GLN A 323 -8.27 -0.87 14.20
CA GLN A 323 -8.64 -1.63 15.40
C GLN A 323 -8.90 -0.68 16.58
N ARG A 324 -8.02 0.30 16.83
CA ARG A 324 -8.19 1.26 17.93
C ARG A 324 -9.40 2.19 17.70
N LEU A 325 -9.65 2.63 16.48
CA LEU A 325 -10.75 3.50 16.11
C LEU A 325 -12.11 2.82 16.35
N ILE A 326 -12.31 1.61 15.83
CA ILE A 326 -13.56 0.86 16.06
C ILE A 326 -13.67 0.44 17.54
N ARG A 327 -12.55 0.14 18.20
CA ARG A 327 -12.52 -0.08 19.64
C ARG A 327 -12.95 1.16 20.44
N ARG A 328 -12.52 2.36 20.05
CA ARG A 328 -12.90 3.61 20.71
C ARG A 328 -14.40 3.89 20.55
N TYR A 329 -14.95 3.64 19.36
CA TYR A 329 -16.39 3.71 19.10
C TYR A 329 -17.20 2.75 20.01
N LEU A 330 -16.77 1.49 20.13
CA LEU A 330 -17.40 0.50 21.01
C LEU A 330 -17.23 0.83 22.51
N GLU A 331 -16.06 1.36 22.91
CA GLU A 331 -15.81 1.85 24.29
C GLU A 331 -16.70 3.04 24.67
N LEU A 332 -17.24 3.77 23.70
CA LEU A 332 -18.17 4.89 23.88
C LEU A 332 -19.65 4.50 23.74
N GLY A 333 -19.97 3.20 23.70
CA GLY A 333 -21.35 2.70 23.58
C GLY A 333 -21.88 2.61 22.15
N GLY A 334 -21.03 2.80 21.15
CA GLY A 334 -21.36 2.58 19.74
C GLY A 334 -21.78 1.14 19.44
N THR A 335 -22.56 0.94 18.37
CA THR A 335 -23.07 -0.38 17.96
C THR A 335 -22.76 -0.67 16.49
N LEU A 336 -22.29 -1.88 16.18
CA LEU A 336 -21.94 -2.27 14.82
C LEU A 336 -23.21 -2.60 14.00
N THR A 337 -23.81 -1.55 13.43
CA THR A 337 -25.03 -1.66 12.61
C THR A 337 -24.76 -2.31 11.24
N VAL A 338 -25.79 -2.91 10.62
CA VAL A 338 -25.71 -3.53 9.29
C VAL A 338 -25.14 -2.58 8.23
N PRO A 339 -25.63 -1.33 8.08
CA PRO A 339 -25.13 -0.44 7.04
C PRO A 339 -23.66 -0.04 7.27
N LEU A 340 -23.23 0.07 8.54
CA LEU A 340 -21.84 0.32 8.90
C LEU A 340 -20.96 -0.88 8.50
N ILE A 341 -21.31 -2.11 8.89
CA ILE A 341 -20.51 -3.31 8.55
C ILE A 341 -20.42 -3.49 7.03
N GLN A 342 -21.49 -3.19 6.29
CA GLN A 342 -21.47 -3.20 4.82
C GLN A 342 -20.56 -2.10 4.25
N LYS A 343 -20.72 -0.85 4.67
CA LYS A 343 -19.92 0.31 4.22
C LYS A 343 -18.43 0.21 4.57
N MET A 344 -18.06 -0.44 5.67
CA MET A 344 -16.66 -0.63 6.07
C MET A 344 -15.86 -1.50 5.09
N GLY A 345 -16.51 -2.21 4.16
CA GLY A 345 -15.87 -3.20 3.31
C GLY A 345 -15.99 -4.59 3.93
N VAL A 346 -17.10 -5.23 3.59
CA VAL A 346 -17.51 -6.58 4.00
C VAL A 346 -16.30 -7.53 4.07
N GLY A 347 -16.09 -8.14 5.24
CA GLY A 347 -14.96 -9.05 5.49
C GLY A 347 -13.72 -8.35 6.04
N THR A 348 -12.96 -7.64 5.21
CA THR A 348 -11.56 -7.26 5.49
C THR A 348 -11.33 -6.29 6.65
N GLN A 349 -12.35 -5.55 7.12
CA GLN A 349 -12.28 -4.77 8.36
C GLN A 349 -12.86 -5.53 9.57
N LEU A 350 -13.85 -6.40 9.36
CA LEU A 350 -14.40 -7.27 10.40
C LEU A 350 -13.30 -8.21 10.95
N CYS A 351 -12.46 -8.71 10.06
CA CYS A 351 -11.26 -9.49 10.39
C CYS A 351 -10.12 -8.68 11.07
N ARG A 352 -10.33 -7.40 11.41
CA ARG A 352 -9.40 -6.58 12.23
C ARG A 352 -9.88 -6.35 13.66
N LEU A 353 -11.06 -6.85 14.01
CA LEU A 353 -11.61 -6.74 15.34
C LEU A 353 -11.02 -7.81 16.27
N GLU A 354 -10.80 -7.44 17.53
CA GLU A 354 -10.45 -8.37 18.59
C GLU A 354 -11.61 -9.36 18.82
N GLU A 355 -11.31 -10.59 19.23
CA GLU A 355 -12.33 -11.63 19.46
C GLU A 355 -13.45 -11.17 20.39
N LYS A 356 -13.14 -10.37 21.41
CA LYS A 356 -14.12 -9.77 22.34
C LYS A 356 -15.08 -8.80 21.65
N GLN A 357 -14.62 -8.05 20.65
CA GLN A 357 -15.46 -7.12 19.87
C GLN A 357 -16.37 -7.88 18.91
N LEU A 358 -15.90 -9.01 18.36
CA LEU A 358 -16.73 -9.91 17.55
C LEU A 358 -17.88 -10.57 18.35
N GLN A 359 -17.81 -10.57 19.69
CA GLN A 359 -18.93 -10.98 20.57
C GLN A 359 -20.00 -9.89 20.74
N GLN A 360 -19.70 -8.63 20.41
CA GLN A 360 -20.60 -7.48 20.59
C GLN A 360 -21.44 -7.16 19.34
N ILE A 361 -21.26 -7.90 18.24
CA ILE A 361 -22.09 -7.78 17.04
C ILE A 361 -23.48 -8.34 17.35
N SER A 362 -24.55 -7.59 17.08
CA SER A 362 -25.91 -8.03 17.39
C SER A 362 -26.36 -9.21 16.52
N PRO A 363 -27.24 -10.09 17.02
CA PRO A 363 -27.86 -11.15 16.22
C PRO A 363 -28.51 -10.63 14.95
N GLU A 364 -29.18 -9.48 15.04
CA GLU A 364 -29.86 -8.78 13.94
C GLU A 364 -28.85 -8.31 12.90
N ALA A 365 -27.67 -7.82 13.32
CA ALA A 365 -26.60 -7.51 12.39
C ALA A 365 -26.14 -8.75 11.63
N ILE A 366 -25.83 -9.85 12.34
CA ILE A 366 -25.38 -11.11 11.72
C ILE A 366 -26.42 -11.69 10.74
N ARG A 367 -27.72 -11.65 11.08
CA ARG A 367 -28.82 -12.12 10.20
C ARG A 367 -28.92 -11.36 8.87
N THR A 368 -28.50 -10.09 8.84
CA THR A 368 -28.60 -9.23 7.65
C THR A 368 -27.25 -9.03 6.95
N LEU A 369 -26.17 -9.68 7.42
CA LEU A 369 -24.96 -9.84 6.61
C LEU A 369 -25.26 -10.83 5.48
N GLY A 370 -25.13 -10.36 4.24
CA GLY A 370 -25.24 -11.20 3.04
C GLY A 370 -23.98 -12.05 2.82
N LYS A 371 -23.44 -12.03 1.60
CA LYS A 371 -22.17 -12.71 1.29
C LYS A 371 -20.98 -12.05 2.01
N LEU A 372 -20.70 -12.49 3.23
CA LEU A 372 -19.56 -12.08 4.03
C LEU A 372 -18.31 -12.90 3.67
N ASP A 373 -17.27 -12.25 3.17
CA ASP A 373 -15.97 -12.90 2.96
C ASP A 373 -15.11 -12.86 4.24
N ILE A 374 -15.09 -13.96 4.99
CA ILE A 374 -14.21 -14.12 6.16
C ILE A 374 -12.83 -14.73 5.81
N SER A 375 -12.45 -14.84 4.52
CA SER A 375 -11.19 -15.46 4.09
C SER A 375 -9.97 -14.95 4.86
N SER A 376 -9.87 -13.62 5.00
CA SER A 376 -8.80 -12.87 5.68
C SER A 376 -8.80 -12.95 7.21
N CYS A 377 -9.80 -13.56 7.85
CA CYS A 377 -9.87 -13.71 9.30
C CYS A 377 -8.92 -14.81 9.81
N SER A 378 -8.37 -14.60 11.01
CA SER A 378 -7.69 -15.66 11.78
C SER A 378 -8.69 -16.77 12.14
N GLN A 379 -8.19 -17.98 12.43
CA GLN A 379 -9.09 -19.09 12.75
C GLN A 379 -9.95 -18.79 14.00
N ALA A 380 -9.38 -18.19 15.05
CA ALA A 380 -10.13 -17.84 16.25
C ALA A 380 -11.23 -16.78 15.99
N GLN A 381 -10.97 -15.82 15.08
CA GLN A 381 -12.00 -14.87 14.61
C GLN A 381 -13.12 -15.59 13.84
N LYS A 382 -12.79 -16.56 12.96
CA LYS A 382 -13.77 -17.40 12.26
C LYS A 382 -14.61 -18.21 13.25
N ASP A 383 -13.96 -18.89 14.20
CA ASP A 383 -14.60 -19.68 15.26
C ASP A 383 -15.49 -18.81 16.17
N GLN A 384 -15.16 -17.51 16.34
CA GLN A 384 -15.97 -16.54 17.08
C GLN A 384 -17.16 -16.00 16.28
N LEU A 385 -16.97 -15.70 15.00
CA LEU A 385 -18.05 -15.31 14.08
C LEU A 385 -19.05 -16.44 13.88
N TYR A 386 -18.58 -17.69 13.76
CA TYR A 386 -19.45 -18.86 13.70
C TYR A 386 -20.30 -19.02 14.96
N ARG A 387 -19.70 -18.90 16.15
CA ARG A 387 -20.45 -18.92 17.43
C ARG A 387 -21.45 -17.78 17.57
N ALA A 388 -21.21 -16.62 16.96
CA ALA A 388 -22.20 -15.54 16.88
C ALA A 388 -23.33 -15.88 15.90
N ALA A 389 -23.01 -16.38 14.71
CA ALA A 389 -23.99 -16.77 13.69
C ALA A 389 -24.89 -17.93 14.14
N ARG A 390 -24.34 -19.01 14.72
CA ARG A 390 -25.14 -20.11 15.30
C ARG A 390 -26.12 -19.60 16.36
N LYS A 391 -25.75 -18.62 17.18
CA LYS A 391 -26.67 -17.98 18.14
C LYS A 391 -27.72 -17.10 17.44
N ALA A 392 -27.35 -16.38 16.39
CA ALA A 392 -28.26 -15.50 15.66
C ALA A 392 -29.33 -16.27 14.87
N PHE A 393 -28.97 -17.42 14.30
CA PHE A 393 -29.87 -18.31 13.54
C PHE A 393 -30.49 -19.42 14.40
N ALA A 394 -30.15 -19.52 15.69
CA ALA A 394 -30.78 -20.47 16.61
C ALA A 394 -32.30 -20.25 16.71
N GLY A 395 -33.06 -21.34 16.71
CA GLY A 395 -34.52 -21.31 16.80
C GLY A 395 -35.26 -20.91 15.52
N GLN A 396 -34.56 -20.69 14.40
CA GLN A 396 -35.21 -20.54 13.10
C GLN A 396 -35.78 -21.90 12.65
N THR A 397 -37.11 -21.99 12.54
CA THR A 397 -37.82 -23.14 12.00
C THR A 397 -37.87 -23.07 10.48
N GLY A 398 -37.31 -24.07 9.80
CA GLY A 398 -37.27 -24.16 8.34
C GLY A 398 -36.54 -25.42 7.86
N PRO A 399 -36.54 -25.72 6.56
CA PRO A 399 -35.84 -26.87 6.01
C PRO A 399 -34.31 -26.72 6.19
N PRO A 400 -33.55 -27.83 6.38
CA PRO A 400 -32.11 -27.77 6.65
C PRO A 400 -31.31 -26.95 5.62
N ARG A 401 -31.73 -27.00 4.34
CA ARG A 401 -31.13 -26.23 3.25
C ARG A 401 -31.24 -24.71 3.43
N ALA A 402 -32.32 -24.21 4.03
CA ALA A 402 -32.47 -22.77 4.31
C ALA A 402 -31.52 -22.33 5.44
N TYR A 403 -31.42 -23.13 6.51
CA TYR A 403 -30.44 -22.90 7.58
C TYR A 403 -29.00 -22.92 7.03
N TYR A 404 -28.67 -23.87 6.14
CA TYR A 404 -27.39 -23.90 5.44
C TYR A 404 -27.10 -22.58 4.70
N CYS A 405 -28.05 -22.06 3.91
CA CYS A 405 -27.85 -20.79 3.18
C CYS A 405 -27.59 -19.59 4.10
N HIS A 406 -28.11 -19.59 5.33
CA HIS A 406 -27.83 -18.55 6.33
C HIS A 406 -26.47 -18.73 7.02
N ILE A 407 -26.09 -19.96 7.38
CA ILE A 407 -24.85 -20.24 8.12
C ILE A 407 -23.61 -20.35 7.22
N GLN A 408 -23.78 -20.61 5.91
CA GLN A 408 -22.70 -20.84 4.93
C GLN A 408 -21.51 -19.87 5.06
N PRO A 409 -21.68 -18.54 5.11
CA PRO A 409 -20.55 -17.60 5.13
C PRO A 409 -19.65 -17.75 6.37
N PHE A 410 -20.15 -18.41 7.42
CA PHE A 410 -19.48 -18.57 8.72
C PHE A 410 -18.87 -19.96 8.93
N LEU A 411 -19.14 -20.93 8.04
CA LEU A 411 -18.73 -22.35 8.23
C LEU A 411 -17.21 -22.56 8.31
N GLY A 412 -16.41 -21.57 7.88
CA GLY A 412 -14.95 -21.55 8.12
C GLY A 412 -14.55 -21.57 9.61
N GLY A 413 -15.48 -21.37 10.54
CA GLY A 413 -15.28 -21.51 11.98
C GLY A 413 -16.16 -22.59 12.66
N ALA A 414 -16.78 -23.48 11.88
CA ALA A 414 -17.66 -24.51 12.43
C ALA A 414 -16.89 -25.66 13.12
N PRO A 415 -17.32 -26.13 14.31
CA PRO A 415 -16.78 -27.34 14.93
C PRO A 415 -17.27 -28.59 14.19
N VAL A 416 -16.54 -29.71 14.31
CA VAL A 416 -16.92 -30.98 13.65
C VAL A 416 -18.34 -31.47 13.99
N GLN A 417 -18.84 -31.18 15.19
CA GLN A 417 -20.16 -31.62 15.64
C GLN A 417 -21.28 -30.99 14.79
N ASP A 418 -21.26 -29.65 14.67
CA ASP A 418 -22.24 -28.90 13.89
C ASP A 418 -22.12 -29.21 12.37
N LEU A 419 -20.92 -29.56 11.90
CA LEU A 419 -20.71 -30.06 10.53
C LEU A 419 -21.31 -31.46 10.32
N LYS A 420 -21.34 -32.32 11.34
CA LYS A 420 -22.04 -33.61 11.31
C LYS A 420 -23.55 -33.45 11.39
N GLU A 421 -24.04 -32.48 12.16
CA GLU A 421 -25.47 -32.12 12.20
C GLU A 421 -25.97 -31.62 10.84
N LEU A 422 -25.14 -30.85 10.10
CA LEU A 422 -25.41 -30.52 8.68
C LEU A 422 -25.29 -31.73 7.73
N ALA A 423 -24.42 -32.69 8.03
CA ALA A 423 -24.29 -33.91 7.23
C ALA A 423 -25.49 -34.86 7.40
N GLU A 424 -26.08 -34.93 8.59
CA GLU A 424 -27.23 -35.78 8.91
C GLU A 424 -28.61 -35.14 8.60
N ALA A 425 -28.62 -34.03 7.86
CA ALA A 425 -29.85 -33.46 7.31
C ALA A 425 -30.57 -34.42 6.35
N GLU A 426 -31.92 -34.41 6.37
CA GLU A 426 -32.75 -35.22 5.47
C GLU A 426 -32.62 -34.74 4.00
N ASP A 427 -32.56 -33.43 3.80
CA ASP A 427 -32.28 -32.79 2.50
C ASP A 427 -30.77 -32.77 2.21
N ALA A 428 -30.40 -33.05 0.95
CA ALA A 428 -29.04 -32.83 0.48
C ALA A 428 -28.66 -31.33 0.54
N ILE A 429 -27.63 -31.03 1.34
CA ILE A 429 -27.12 -29.66 1.53
C ILE A 429 -26.40 -29.13 0.28
N ASP A 430 -25.77 -30.02 -0.51
CA ASP A 430 -25.01 -29.70 -1.71
C ASP A 430 -23.94 -28.62 -1.48
N MET A 431 -23.13 -28.76 -0.42
CA MET A 431 -22.05 -27.81 -0.09
C MET A 431 -21.11 -27.62 -1.28
N ASP A 432 -20.86 -26.36 -1.64
CA ASP A 432 -19.98 -26.04 -2.75
C ASP A 432 -18.50 -26.22 -2.35
N MET A 433 -17.64 -26.46 -3.35
CA MET A 433 -16.24 -26.76 -3.12
C MET A 433 -15.44 -25.57 -2.55
N ALA A 434 -15.87 -24.32 -2.74
CA ALA A 434 -15.19 -23.18 -2.12
C ALA A 434 -15.50 -23.09 -0.62
N THR A 435 -16.76 -23.30 -0.23
CA THR A 435 -17.16 -23.44 1.19
C THR A 435 -16.45 -24.62 1.85
N PHE A 436 -16.42 -25.79 1.20
CA PHE A 436 -15.74 -26.98 1.73
C PHE A 436 -14.23 -26.76 1.94
N LEU A 437 -13.56 -26.08 1.00
CA LEU A 437 -12.14 -25.72 1.13
C LEU A 437 -11.87 -24.60 2.15
N ALA A 438 -12.89 -23.83 2.53
CA ALA A 438 -12.80 -22.75 3.51
C ALA A 438 -13.10 -23.20 4.96
N LEU A 439 -13.59 -24.42 5.18
CA LEU A 439 -13.85 -25.01 6.50
C LEU A 439 -12.59 -25.00 7.40
N ASN A 440 -12.78 -24.91 8.72
CA ASN A 440 -11.69 -25.00 9.70
C ASN A 440 -10.88 -26.30 9.45
N PRO A 441 -9.60 -26.23 9.05
CA PRO A 441 -8.87 -27.42 8.65
C PRO A 441 -8.79 -28.46 9.77
N LYS A 442 -8.66 -28.04 11.04
CA LYS A 442 -8.58 -28.98 12.18
C LYS A 442 -9.86 -29.77 12.41
N GLU A 443 -11.01 -29.21 12.04
CA GLU A 443 -12.33 -29.83 12.20
C GLU A 443 -12.68 -30.72 11.00
N LEU A 444 -12.37 -30.26 9.78
CA LEU A 444 -12.50 -31.07 8.56
C LEU A 444 -11.71 -32.39 8.66
N GLN A 445 -10.52 -32.36 9.27
CA GLN A 445 -9.70 -33.55 9.54
C GLN A 445 -10.36 -34.62 10.46
N LYS A 446 -11.53 -34.34 11.06
CA LYS A 446 -12.30 -35.23 11.94
C LYS A 446 -13.60 -35.76 11.31
N LEU A 447 -13.91 -35.34 10.08
CA LEU A 447 -15.08 -35.81 9.33
C LEU A 447 -14.82 -37.20 8.74
N SER A 448 -15.83 -38.06 8.77
CA SER A 448 -15.80 -39.37 8.10
C SER A 448 -16.07 -39.23 6.59
N ILE A 449 -15.79 -40.31 5.86
CA ILE A 449 -16.07 -40.44 4.42
C ILE A 449 -17.58 -40.31 4.14
N ARG A 450 -18.43 -40.74 5.08
CA ARG A 450 -19.90 -40.59 4.98
C ARG A 450 -20.31 -39.13 5.16
N ASP A 451 -19.72 -38.44 6.14
CA ASP A 451 -19.99 -37.02 6.41
C ASP A 451 -19.66 -36.17 5.18
N VAL A 452 -18.46 -36.36 4.61
CA VAL A 452 -18.00 -35.64 3.40
C VAL A 452 -18.88 -35.97 2.18
N LYS A 453 -19.33 -37.22 2.04
CA LYS A 453 -20.28 -37.62 0.98
C LYS A 453 -21.62 -36.89 1.10
N LYS A 454 -22.21 -36.84 2.30
CA LYS A 454 -23.50 -36.17 2.53
C LYS A 454 -23.39 -34.65 2.40
N LEU A 455 -22.36 -34.04 2.98
CA LEU A 455 -22.13 -32.59 2.91
C LEU A 455 -21.97 -32.09 1.47
N LEU A 456 -21.13 -32.73 0.66
CA LEU A 456 -20.88 -32.29 -0.71
C LEU A 456 -22.04 -32.60 -1.67
N GLY A 457 -22.83 -33.66 -1.43
CA GLY A 457 -23.98 -34.01 -2.27
C GLY A 457 -23.61 -34.10 -3.76
N VAL A 458 -24.31 -33.36 -4.61
CA VAL A 458 -24.04 -33.30 -6.07
C VAL A 458 -22.64 -32.76 -6.41
N ASN A 459 -21.99 -32.03 -5.51
CA ASN A 459 -20.65 -31.47 -5.71
C ASN A 459 -19.51 -32.46 -5.41
N LEU A 460 -19.80 -33.68 -4.92
CA LEU A 460 -18.78 -34.68 -4.60
C LEU A 460 -17.74 -34.94 -5.72
N PRO A 461 -18.09 -35.00 -7.02
CA PRO A 461 -17.10 -35.17 -8.10
C PRO A 461 -16.07 -34.02 -8.20
N GLN A 462 -16.33 -32.86 -7.60
CA GLN A 462 -15.37 -31.76 -7.53
C GLN A 462 -14.22 -32.06 -6.56
N LEU A 463 -14.42 -32.94 -5.56
CA LEU A 463 -13.41 -33.27 -4.55
C LEU A 463 -12.14 -33.89 -5.18
N LYS A 464 -12.29 -34.71 -6.23
CA LYS A 464 -11.16 -35.25 -7.00
C LYS A 464 -10.39 -34.17 -7.76
N LYS A 465 -11.05 -33.10 -8.22
CA LYS A 465 -10.37 -31.92 -8.80
C LYS A 465 -9.59 -31.12 -7.74
N ALA A 466 -10.09 -31.12 -6.50
CA ALA A 466 -9.47 -30.47 -5.36
C ALA A 466 -8.41 -31.32 -4.61
N GLU A 467 -8.10 -32.54 -5.08
CA GLU A 467 -7.17 -33.49 -4.44
C GLU A 467 -5.78 -32.90 -4.11
N LYS A 468 -5.30 -31.95 -4.92
CA LYS A 468 -4.02 -31.25 -4.71
C LYS A 468 -4.06 -30.17 -3.61
N SER A 469 -5.23 -29.83 -3.07
CA SER A 469 -5.36 -28.92 -1.93
C SER A 469 -4.75 -29.56 -0.67
N PRO A 470 -3.92 -28.85 0.11
CA PRO A 470 -3.36 -29.38 1.36
C PRO A 470 -4.42 -29.88 2.35
N VAL A 471 -5.60 -29.23 2.39
CA VAL A 471 -6.71 -29.58 3.28
C VAL A 471 -7.35 -30.92 2.85
N VAL A 472 -7.59 -31.10 1.56
CA VAL A 472 -8.14 -32.34 0.99
C VAL A 472 -7.11 -33.46 1.11
N MET A 473 -5.88 -33.25 0.65
CA MET A 473 -4.79 -34.24 0.73
C MET A 473 -4.57 -34.73 2.17
N GLY A 474 -4.58 -33.83 3.15
CA GLY A 474 -4.44 -34.19 4.57
C GLY A 474 -5.59 -35.06 5.07
N TRP A 475 -6.82 -34.80 4.62
CA TRP A 475 -8.00 -35.58 4.98
C TRP A 475 -7.98 -36.97 4.33
N VAL A 476 -7.77 -37.01 3.00
CA VAL A 476 -7.73 -38.25 2.21
C VAL A 476 -6.67 -39.22 2.74
N LYS A 477 -5.47 -38.72 3.10
CA LYS A 477 -4.39 -39.55 3.67
C LYS A 477 -4.73 -40.25 4.99
N LYS A 478 -5.75 -39.79 5.72
CA LYS A 478 -6.23 -40.43 6.97
C LYS A 478 -7.33 -41.46 6.75
N GLN A 479 -7.88 -41.54 5.53
CA GLN A 479 -8.95 -42.47 5.22
C GLN A 479 -8.40 -43.83 4.78
N SER A 480 -9.18 -44.89 5.01
CA SER A 480 -8.94 -46.21 4.42
C SER A 480 -9.17 -46.15 2.91
N GLN A 481 -8.24 -46.71 2.11
CA GLN A 481 -8.39 -46.79 0.66
C GLN A 481 -9.68 -47.54 0.28
N ARG A 482 -9.94 -48.67 0.93
CA ARG A 482 -11.12 -49.51 0.71
C ARG A 482 -12.42 -48.76 0.95
N GLU A 483 -12.47 -47.90 1.98
CA GLU A 483 -13.66 -47.09 2.23
C GLU A 483 -13.80 -45.91 1.27
N LEU A 484 -12.70 -45.28 0.84
CA LEU A 484 -12.74 -44.26 -0.22
C LEU A 484 -13.33 -44.84 -1.52
N ASP A 485 -12.88 -46.03 -1.92
CA ASP A 485 -13.34 -46.68 -3.14
C ASP A 485 -14.77 -47.21 -3.01
N CYS A 486 -15.14 -47.86 -1.91
CA CYS A 486 -16.50 -48.39 -1.72
C CYS A 486 -17.56 -47.32 -1.39
N ILE A 487 -17.20 -46.22 -0.73
CA ILE A 487 -18.17 -45.20 -0.28
C ILE A 487 -18.22 -44.00 -1.23
N LEU A 488 -17.08 -43.50 -1.72
CA LEU A 488 -17.05 -42.36 -2.67
C LEU A 488 -16.99 -42.83 -4.13
N GLY A 489 -16.12 -43.79 -4.45
CA GLY A 489 -15.94 -44.29 -5.83
C GLY A 489 -15.33 -43.30 -6.81
N ILE A 490 -14.75 -42.18 -6.34
CA ILE A 490 -14.19 -41.10 -7.17
C ILE A 490 -12.67 -41.18 -7.41
N GLY A 491 -12.05 -42.33 -7.12
CA GLY A 491 -10.64 -42.60 -7.41
C GLY A 491 -9.63 -41.73 -6.65
N LEU A 492 -9.91 -41.40 -5.38
CA LEU A 492 -8.94 -40.75 -4.48
C LEU A 492 -7.97 -41.79 -3.90
N GLN A 493 -6.69 -41.42 -3.76
CA GLN A 493 -5.67 -42.29 -3.15
C GLN A 493 -5.44 -41.90 -1.68
N GLY A 494 -5.86 -42.80 -0.78
CA GLY A 494 -5.73 -42.70 0.66
C GLY A 494 -4.29 -42.92 1.17
N GLY A 495 -4.15 -43.07 2.49
CA GLY A 495 -2.83 -43.21 3.12
C GLY A 495 -2.80 -44.04 4.41
N MET A 496 -3.94 -44.51 4.91
CA MET A 496 -3.98 -45.44 6.04
C MET A 496 -3.74 -46.86 5.54
N ALA A 497 -2.66 -47.49 6.00
CA ALA A 497 -2.42 -48.91 5.74
C ALA A 497 -3.52 -49.77 6.40
N GLU A 498 -4.07 -50.75 5.68
CA GLU A 498 -4.97 -51.73 6.30
C GLU A 498 -4.21 -52.53 7.38
N PRO A 499 -4.85 -52.81 8.53
CA PRO A 499 -4.33 -53.80 9.46
C PRO A 499 -4.28 -55.16 8.75
N SER A 500 -3.08 -55.72 8.58
CA SER A 500 -2.92 -57.07 8.05
C SER A 500 -3.75 -58.07 8.88
N PRO A 501 -4.45 -59.03 8.25
CA PRO A 501 -5.19 -60.03 9.00
C PRO A 501 -4.25 -60.84 9.91
N PRO A 502 -4.72 -61.34 11.07
CA PRO A 502 -3.89 -62.12 11.98
C PRO A 502 -3.26 -63.31 11.25
N GLY A 503 -1.94 -63.29 11.10
CA GLY A 503 -1.22 -64.27 10.30
C GLY A 503 -1.33 -65.67 10.91
N THR A 504 -1.80 -66.63 10.12
CA THR A 504 -1.72 -68.05 10.46
C THR A 504 -0.25 -68.46 10.64
N SER A 505 0.11 -68.96 11.82
CA SER A 505 1.47 -69.43 12.09
C SER A 505 1.88 -70.55 11.11
N PRO A 506 3.08 -70.50 10.51
CA PRO A 506 3.61 -71.64 9.77
C PRO A 506 3.94 -72.80 10.73
N PRO A 507 3.87 -74.06 10.26
CA PRO A 507 4.19 -75.23 11.08
C PRO A 507 5.71 -75.35 11.35
N PRO A 508 6.12 -76.04 12.43
CA PRO A 508 7.54 -76.20 12.78
C PRO A 508 8.28 -77.19 11.88
N GLU A 509 9.53 -76.87 11.56
CA GLU A 509 10.45 -77.69 10.76
C GLU A 509 11.31 -78.60 11.69
N PRO A 510 11.63 -79.85 11.30
CA PRO A 510 12.30 -80.82 12.19
C PRO A 510 13.83 -80.59 12.31
N PRO A 511 14.45 -81.01 13.43
CA PRO A 511 15.86 -80.75 13.69
C PRO A 511 16.82 -81.66 12.90
N THR A 512 17.98 -81.12 12.53
CA THR A 512 19.16 -81.87 12.03
C THR A 512 20.40 -81.40 12.79
N LEU A 513 21.34 -82.30 13.11
CA LEU A 513 22.34 -82.09 14.17
C LEU A 513 23.73 -82.70 13.83
N ALA A 514 24.80 -81.92 14.08
CA ALA A 514 26.23 -82.22 13.88
C ALA A 514 26.66 -82.53 12.42
N GLY A 515 27.94 -82.38 12.01
CA GLY A 515 29.16 -81.82 12.63
C GLY A 515 30.06 -81.21 11.52
N ILE A 516 31.32 -80.81 11.69
CA ILE A 516 32.42 -81.24 12.59
C ILE A 516 33.42 -80.07 12.77
N THR A 517 34.11 -79.99 13.92
CA THR A 517 35.37 -79.22 14.11
C THR A 517 36.47 -80.13 14.69
N PRO A 518 37.76 -79.79 14.49
CA PRO A 518 38.60 -79.19 15.55
C PRO A 518 39.26 -77.86 15.08
N SER A 519 39.59 -76.86 15.91
CA SER A 519 40.47 -76.81 17.12
C SER A 519 41.97 -76.91 16.75
N SER A 520 42.92 -76.05 17.18
CA SER A 520 42.97 -74.99 18.23
C SER A 520 43.91 -73.82 17.73
N ALA A 521 44.36 -72.78 18.46
CA ALA A 521 44.35 -72.43 19.90
C ALA A 521 44.48 -70.92 20.21
N VAL A 522 44.18 -70.60 21.47
CA VAL A 522 44.42 -69.44 22.38
C VAL A 522 45.65 -68.52 22.14
N GLY A 523 45.48 -67.20 22.38
CA GLY A 523 46.58 -66.25 22.70
C GLY A 523 46.15 -64.77 22.93
N LEU A 524 46.50 -64.17 24.08
CA LEU A 524 46.29 -62.76 24.52
C LEU A 524 47.52 -62.34 25.38
N PRO A 525 47.80 -61.06 25.75
CA PRO A 525 47.18 -59.76 25.38
C PRO A 525 48.20 -58.62 25.03
N ASP A 526 47.72 -57.37 25.10
CA ASP A 526 48.25 -56.03 24.76
C ASP A 526 49.49 -55.48 25.54
N ALA A 527 50.28 -54.58 24.90
CA ALA A 527 51.19 -53.57 25.54
C ALA A 527 51.78 -52.50 24.55
N THR A 528 51.98 -51.26 25.06
CA THR A 528 52.49 -50.01 24.43
C THR A 528 54.06 -49.88 24.45
N PRO A 529 54.79 -48.81 23.95
CA PRO A 529 54.46 -47.36 23.92
C PRO A 529 55.06 -46.42 22.80
N THR A 530 54.90 -45.12 23.04
CA THR A 530 55.27 -43.86 22.31
C THR A 530 56.78 -43.53 22.21
N PRO A 531 57.21 -42.57 21.34
CA PRO A 531 57.21 -41.10 21.61
C PRO A 531 56.74 -40.27 20.36
N THR A 532 56.82 -38.94 20.20
CA THR A 532 57.56 -37.80 20.83
C THR A 532 56.78 -36.45 20.65
N LYS A 533 57.38 -35.28 20.95
CA LYS A 533 56.87 -33.90 20.66
C LYS A 533 58.03 -32.98 20.19
N PRO A 534 57.79 -31.80 19.56
CA PRO A 534 57.95 -30.53 20.30
C PRO A 534 57.02 -29.35 19.86
N SER A 535 57.31 -28.12 20.30
CA SER A 535 56.62 -26.82 20.02
C SER A 535 57.69 -25.68 20.07
N VAL A 536 57.52 -24.37 19.84
CA VAL A 536 56.45 -23.31 19.82
C VAL A 536 56.91 -22.21 18.80
N PRO A 537 56.51 -20.89 18.76
CA PRO A 537 55.46 -20.07 19.40
C PRO A 537 54.31 -19.63 18.42
N SER A 538 53.86 -18.41 18.05
CA SER A 538 54.25 -16.96 18.13
C SER A 538 53.03 -15.99 18.03
N LEU A 539 53.27 -14.66 18.02
CA LEU A 539 52.31 -13.52 17.97
C LEU A 539 52.31 -12.81 16.57
N SER A 540 51.58 -11.72 16.21
CA SER A 540 50.96 -10.58 16.96
C SER A 540 49.86 -9.79 16.19
N SER A 541 49.02 -9.03 16.92
CA SER A 541 48.31 -7.73 16.66
C SER A 541 47.88 -7.27 15.25
N VAL A 542 46.61 -6.84 14.98
CA VAL A 542 45.94 -5.50 15.21
C VAL A 542 46.79 -4.25 14.85
N PRO A 543 46.21 -3.13 14.32
CA PRO A 543 44.89 -2.51 14.64
C PRO A 543 43.68 -2.97 13.82
#